data_AF-A0A4U8YXA5-F1
#
_entry.id   AF-A0A4U8YXA5-F1
#
_cell.length_a   1.000
_cell.length_b   1.000
_cell.length_c   1.000
_cell.angle_alpha   90.00
_cell.angle_beta   90.00
_cell.angle_gamma   90.00
#
_symmetry.space_group_name_H-M   'P 1'
#
loop_
_entity.id
_entity.type
_entity.pdbx_description
1 polymer ?
#
loop_
_entity_poly.entity_id
_entity_poly.type
_entity_poly.pdbx_seq_one_letter_code
_entity_poly.pdbx_strand_id
1 'polypeptide(L)'
;MTLLDRQRELTGYLIAGYPDLGLPGLPLVSASAGTGNSTQENLCQPVTTGPKDHGSDGLFQWREERLAEMQSWCTAHFGDWKTVKAQAAFFLKELRDGDAGGVKYDALYRDLLDGKKSLATLTTNINRFYERSADDEATNNKRIKYATDALNAMGGVKAAPPVVHSAAPAIVAGAAAGAGLLSHIVHGAAWIGIAVLAVAIIAAIAAAATALRQAKTVSTLDSAVADLKAKALAVEAAKATTIASISAEETKVAAAKAVVAGVQTAAPASAASLPIVPPTPAKG
;
A
#
# COMPACT_ATOMS: atom_id res chain seq x y z
N MET A 1 14.30 -18.40 13.46
CA MET A 1 13.65 -17.16 12.99
C MET A 1 12.37 -17.54 12.26
N THR A 2 11.24 -16.90 12.57
CA THR A 2 9.95 -17.18 11.90
C THR A 2 9.88 -16.51 10.53
N LEU A 3 8.87 -16.87 9.72
CA LEU A 3 8.64 -16.16 8.45
C LEU A 3 8.34 -14.67 8.68
N LEU A 4 7.52 -14.35 9.69
CA LEU A 4 7.16 -12.98 10.01
C LEU A 4 8.39 -12.15 10.43
N ASP A 5 9.32 -12.75 11.17
CA ASP A 5 10.58 -12.10 11.55
C ASP A 5 11.43 -11.79 10.31
N ARG A 6 11.53 -12.74 9.36
CA ARG A 6 12.25 -12.52 8.09
C ARG A 6 11.62 -11.41 7.24
N GLN A 7 10.29 -11.38 7.18
CA GLN A 7 9.57 -10.34 6.46
C GLN A 7 9.81 -8.96 7.08
N ARG A 8 9.80 -8.86 8.42
CA ARG A 8 10.13 -7.61 9.13
C ARG A 8 11.56 -7.18 8.90
N GLU A 9 12.51 -8.12 9.01
CA GLU A 9 13.93 -7.86 8.78
C GLU A 9 14.17 -7.30 7.37
N LEU A 10 13.68 -8.00 6.34
CA LEU A 10 13.82 -7.54 4.96
C LEU A 10 13.12 -6.19 4.74
N THR A 11 11.86 -6.05 5.17
CA THR A 11 11.12 -4.79 5.00
C THR A 11 11.83 -3.62 5.68
N GLY A 12 12.37 -3.84 6.89
CA GLY A 12 13.14 -2.83 7.62
C GLY A 12 14.38 -2.37 6.87
N TYR A 13 15.16 -3.31 6.30
CA TYR A 13 16.32 -2.97 5.49
C TYR A 13 15.95 -2.22 4.21
N LEU A 14 14.86 -2.60 3.54
CA LEU A 14 14.40 -1.89 2.33
C LEU A 14 13.90 -0.47 2.64
N ILE A 15 13.29 -0.24 3.81
CA ILE A 15 12.89 1.10 4.26
C ILE A 15 14.09 1.94 4.64
N ALA A 16 15.07 1.36 5.34
CA ALA A 16 16.26 2.09 5.79
C ALA A 16 17.13 2.53 4.60
N GLY A 17 17.24 1.69 3.56
CA GLY A 17 18.17 1.89 2.47
C GLY A 17 19.63 1.78 2.92
N TYR A 18 20.54 2.25 2.07
CA TYR A 18 21.99 2.23 2.27
C TYR A 18 22.59 3.56 1.77
N PRO A 19 22.48 4.64 2.58
CA PRO A 19 22.95 5.97 2.19
C PRO A 19 24.44 6.02 1.82
N ASP A 20 25.25 5.22 2.51
CA ASP A 20 26.68 5.02 2.24
C ASP A 20 26.99 4.44 0.86
N LEU A 21 26.01 3.74 0.26
CA LEU A 21 26.09 3.19 -1.09
C LEU A 21 25.28 4.01 -2.12
N GLY A 22 24.71 5.14 -1.70
CA GLY A 22 23.82 5.96 -2.54
C GLY A 22 22.54 5.22 -2.94
N LEU A 23 22.05 4.31 -2.09
CA LEU A 23 20.81 3.56 -2.30
C LEU A 23 19.73 4.08 -1.34
N PRO A 24 18.80 4.93 -1.81
CA PRO A 24 17.74 5.45 -0.95
C PRO A 24 16.81 4.33 -0.47
N GLY A 25 16.26 4.51 0.73
CA GLY A 25 15.22 3.64 1.26
C GLY A 25 13.89 3.78 0.51
N LEU A 26 13.08 2.72 0.55
CA LEU A 26 11.78 2.68 -0.08
C LEU A 26 10.67 3.08 0.91
N PRO A 27 9.59 3.74 0.44
CA PRO A 27 8.36 3.87 1.21
C PRO A 27 7.85 2.51 1.67
N LEU A 28 7.19 2.47 2.84
CA LEU A 28 6.72 1.23 3.47
C LEU A 28 5.90 0.34 2.52
N VAL A 29 5.01 0.93 1.71
CA VAL A 29 4.19 0.19 0.74
C VAL A 29 5.07 -0.52 -0.31
N SER A 30 6.07 0.17 -0.84
CA SER A 30 7.02 -0.36 -1.82
C SER A 30 7.95 -1.42 -1.23
N ALA A 31 8.46 -1.19 -0.01
CA ALA A 31 9.27 -2.16 0.71
C ALA A 31 8.49 -3.46 1.02
N SER A 32 7.20 -3.32 1.36
CA SER A 32 6.30 -4.45 1.58
C SER A 32 6.01 -5.21 0.29
N ALA A 33 5.89 -4.53 -0.86
CA ALA A 33 5.75 -5.15 -2.17
C ALA A 33 6.97 -5.99 -2.56
N GLY A 34 8.19 -5.48 -2.32
CA GLY A 34 9.44 -6.24 -2.51
C GLY A 34 9.51 -7.46 -1.60
N THR A 35 9.17 -7.28 -0.33
CA THR A 35 9.13 -8.38 0.65
C THR A 35 8.12 -9.47 0.29
N GLY A 36 6.94 -9.09 -0.25
CA GLY A 36 5.94 -10.04 -0.72
C GLY A 36 6.45 -10.93 -1.87
N ASN A 37 7.24 -10.36 -2.78
CA ASN A 37 7.90 -11.12 -3.84
C ASN A 37 8.98 -12.04 -3.27
N SER A 38 9.89 -11.53 -2.44
CA SER A 38 10.92 -12.36 -1.79
C SER A 38 10.34 -13.48 -0.91
N THR A 39 9.16 -13.26 -0.31
CA THR A 39 8.47 -14.31 0.44
C THR A 39 8.03 -15.44 -0.49
N GLN A 40 7.47 -15.12 -1.65
CA GLN A 40 7.06 -16.12 -2.63
C GLN A 40 8.27 -16.87 -3.23
N GLU A 41 9.37 -16.16 -3.49
CA GLU A 41 10.58 -16.73 -4.08
C GLU A 41 11.35 -17.64 -3.13
N ASN A 42 11.59 -17.20 -1.89
CA ASN A 42 12.46 -17.93 -0.97
C ASN A 42 12.05 -17.80 0.49
N LEU A 43 10.79 -17.47 0.79
CA LEU A 43 10.31 -17.26 2.16
C LEU A 43 11.15 -16.21 2.93
N CYS A 44 11.71 -15.23 2.21
CA CYS A 44 12.69 -14.25 2.69
C CYS A 44 13.95 -14.87 3.31
N GLN A 45 14.40 -16.02 2.80
CA GLN A 45 15.68 -16.61 3.18
C GLN A 45 16.81 -16.09 2.27
N PRO A 46 17.95 -15.67 2.84
CA PRO A 46 19.09 -15.26 2.04
C PRO A 46 19.86 -16.46 1.45
N VAL A 47 19.56 -17.68 1.89
CA VAL A 47 20.08 -18.91 1.30
C VAL A 47 18.93 -19.89 1.18
N THR A 48 18.71 -20.42 -0.03
CA THR A 48 17.67 -21.41 -0.32
C THR A 48 17.91 -22.67 0.50
N THR A 49 16.89 -23.08 1.28
CA THR A 49 16.92 -24.35 1.98
C THR A 49 16.46 -25.48 1.05
N GLY A 50 17.26 -26.54 0.94
CA GLY A 50 16.93 -27.71 0.13
C GLY A 50 17.51 -27.67 -1.30
N PRO A 51 17.01 -28.51 -2.22
CA PRO A 51 17.46 -28.52 -3.61
C PRO A 51 17.23 -27.15 -4.28
N LYS A 52 18.24 -26.66 -4.99
CA LYS A 52 18.15 -25.41 -5.75
C LYS A 52 17.44 -25.65 -7.07
N ASP A 53 16.46 -24.82 -7.38
CA ASP A 53 15.78 -24.84 -8.66
C ASP A 53 16.64 -24.12 -9.71
N HIS A 54 17.10 -24.82 -10.75
CA HIS A 54 17.93 -24.22 -11.81
C HIS A 54 19.19 -23.47 -11.30
N GLY A 55 19.70 -23.84 -10.12
CA GLY A 55 20.85 -23.18 -9.50
C GLY A 55 20.57 -21.81 -8.87
N SER A 56 19.30 -21.40 -8.72
CA SER A 56 18.94 -20.13 -8.09
C SER A 56 19.21 -20.09 -6.58
N ASP A 57 19.48 -18.90 -6.05
CA ASP A 57 19.67 -18.68 -4.62
C ASP A 57 19.32 -17.24 -4.19
N GLY A 58 19.22 -17.03 -2.88
CA GLY A 58 18.99 -15.72 -2.28
C GLY A 58 17.53 -15.31 -2.17
N LEU A 59 17.30 -14.13 -1.61
CA LEU A 59 16.00 -13.57 -1.27
C LEU A 59 15.02 -13.54 -2.45
N PHE A 60 15.52 -13.26 -3.65
CA PHE A 60 14.75 -13.11 -4.88
C PHE A 60 15.15 -14.16 -5.94
N GLN A 61 15.69 -15.32 -5.50
CA GLN A 61 16.07 -16.44 -6.37
C GLN A 61 16.89 -16.00 -7.60
N TRP A 62 17.92 -15.17 -7.39
CA TRP A 62 18.84 -14.79 -8.46
C TRP A 62 19.45 -16.05 -9.07
N ARG A 63 19.63 -16.04 -10.39
CA ARG A 63 20.15 -17.15 -11.17
C ARG A 63 21.32 -16.72 -12.05
N GLU A 64 22.16 -17.69 -12.42
CA GLU A 64 23.23 -17.51 -13.41
C GLU A 64 24.12 -16.29 -13.09
N GLU A 65 24.34 -15.40 -14.07
CA GLU A 65 25.18 -14.20 -13.93
C GLU A 65 24.68 -13.24 -12.85
N ARG A 66 23.36 -13.10 -12.69
CA ARG A 66 22.77 -12.26 -11.61
C ARG A 66 23.13 -12.79 -10.23
N LEU A 67 23.18 -14.11 -10.06
CA LEU A 67 23.57 -14.73 -8.79
C LEU A 67 25.06 -14.50 -8.52
N ALA A 68 25.91 -14.70 -9.52
CA ALA A 68 27.35 -14.46 -9.39
C ALA A 68 27.66 -12.99 -9.06
N GLU A 69 26.99 -12.05 -9.72
CA GLU A 69 27.11 -10.62 -9.44
C GLU A 69 26.63 -10.30 -8.02
N MET A 70 25.45 -10.80 -7.63
CA MET A 70 24.91 -10.60 -6.28
C MET A 70 25.90 -11.09 -5.21
N GLN A 71 26.44 -12.29 -5.37
CA GLN A 71 27.37 -12.87 -4.41
C GLN A 71 28.68 -12.08 -4.32
N SER A 72 29.25 -11.71 -5.47
CA SER A 72 30.49 -10.94 -5.54
C SER A 72 30.33 -9.54 -4.94
N TRP A 73 29.30 -8.81 -5.37
CA TRP A 73 29.02 -7.44 -4.92
C TRP A 73 28.70 -7.42 -3.42
N CYS A 74 27.82 -8.31 -2.95
CA CYS A 74 27.50 -8.38 -1.53
C CYS A 74 28.72 -8.71 -0.67
N THR A 75 29.57 -9.64 -1.11
CA THR A 75 30.81 -9.98 -0.37
C THR A 75 31.76 -8.79 -0.33
N ALA A 76 31.90 -8.05 -1.42
CA ALA A 76 32.77 -6.87 -1.47
C ALA A 76 32.31 -5.72 -0.55
N HIS A 77 31.00 -5.51 -0.41
CA HIS A 77 30.44 -4.40 0.37
C HIS A 77 30.07 -4.76 1.81
N PHE A 78 29.80 -6.04 2.11
CA PHE A 78 29.30 -6.48 3.42
C PHE A 78 30.12 -7.62 4.05
N GLY A 79 31.11 -8.18 3.34
CA GLY A 79 31.93 -9.31 3.80
C GLY A 79 31.25 -10.68 3.72
N ASP A 80 29.92 -10.73 3.65
CA ASP A 80 29.14 -11.95 3.47
C ASP A 80 27.86 -11.69 2.66
N TRP A 81 27.70 -12.42 1.56
CA TRP A 81 26.50 -12.34 0.72
C TRP A 81 25.29 -13.04 1.32
N LYS A 82 25.45 -13.92 2.30
CA LYS A 82 24.38 -14.76 2.86
C LYS A 82 23.51 -14.04 3.89
N THR A 83 23.56 -12.72 3.95
CA THR A 83 22.78 -11.92 4.90
C THR A 83 21.60 -11.24 4.21
N VAL A 84 20.48 -11.10 4.94
CA VAL A 84 19.30 -10.37 4.43
C VAL A 84 19.68 -8.92 4.09
N LYS A 85 20.51 -8.28 4.92
CA LYS A 85 21.03 -6.93 4.71
C LYS A 85 21.74 -6.80 3.36
N ALA A 86 22.75 -7.62 3.11
CA ALA A 86 23.54 -7.50 1.89
C ALA A 86 22.68 -7.70 0.63
N GLN A 87 21.80 -8.70 0.64
CA GLN A 87 20.93 -8.99 -0.49
C GLN A 87 19.82 -7.95 -0.69
N ALA A 88 19.32 -7.34 0.39
CA ALA A 88 18.41 -6.19 0.29
C ALA A 88 19.10 -4.97 -0.34
N ALA A 89 20.37 -4.73 -0.03
CA ALA A 89 21.17 -3.69 -0.69
C ALA A 89 21.35 -4.00 -2.17
N PHE A 90 21.67 -5.26 -2.52
CA PHE A 90 21.82 -5.65 -3.91
C PHE A 90 20.52 -5.50 -4.71
N PHE A 91 19.36 -5.84 -4.14
CA PHE A 91 18.06 -5.59 -4.76
C PHE A 91 17.86 -4.10 -5.13
N LEU A 92 18.17 -3.18 -4.20
CA LEU A 92 18.07 -1.73 -4.48
C LEU A 92 19.11 -1.27 -5.52
N LYS A 93 20.34 -1.80 -5.47
CA LYS A 93 21.38 -1.54 -6.47
C LYS A 93 20.95 -1.98 -7.86
N GLU A 94 20.39 -3.19 -7.96
CA GLU A 94 19.97 -3.76 -9.23
C GLU A 94 18.80 -2.97 -9.82
N LEU A 95 17.81 -2.59 -8.99
CA LEU A 95 16.73 -1.69 -9.40
C LEU A 95 17.24 -0.32 -9.90
N ARG A 96 18.24 0.27 -9.23
CA ARG A 96 18.78 1.59 -9.58
C ARG A 96 19.58 1.55 -10.88
N ASP A 97 20.48 0.58 -11.01
CA ASP A 97 21.51 0.62 -12.04
C ASP A 97 21.08 -0.12 -13.33
N GLY A 98 20.31 -1.21 -13.20
CA GLY A 98 20.43 -2.35 -14.13
C GLY A 98 21.88 -2.87 -14.19
N ASP A 99 22.22 -4.11 -14.48
CA ASP A 99 21.50 -5.22 -15.08
C ASP A 99 22.46 -6.45 -15.09
N ALA A 100 21.90 -7.67 -15.11
CA ALA A 100 22.47 -8.76 -15.93
C ALA A 100 21.43 -9.22 -17.00
N GLY A 101 21.70 -8.93 -18.28
CA GLY A 101 20.84 -9.24 -19.45
C GLY A 101 20.27 -8.07 -20.30
N GLY A 102 20.79 -6.85 -20.24
CA GLY A 102 20.37 -5.61 -20.89
C GLY A 102 19.16 -4.85 -20.31
N VAL A 103 18.55 -5.27 -19.20
CA VAL A 103 17.23 -4.76 -18.78
C VAL A 103 17.33 -3.66 -17.73
N LYS A 104 16.88 -2.46 -18.11
CA LYS A 104 16.77 -1.30 -17.21
C LYS A 104 15.46 -1.32 -16.42
N TYR A 105 15.55 -1.09 -15.12
CA TYR A 105 14.40 -1.05 -14.20
C TYR A 105 13.92 0.37 -13.88
N ASP A 106 14.39 1.40 -14.59
CA ASP A 106 14.20 2.81 -14.25
C ASP A 106 12.75 3.22 -13.95
N ALA A 107 11.78 2.66 -14.69
CA ALA A 107 10.37 2.92 -14.45
C ALA A 107 9.87 2.26 -13.16
N LEU A 108 10.21 0.97 -12.96
CA LEU A 108 9.88 0.24 -11.74
C LEU A 108 10.55 0.88 -10.51
N TYR A 109 11.83 1.24 -10.62
CA TYR A 109 12.57 1.85 -9.53
C TYR A 109 11.97 3.20 -9.14
N ARG A 110 11.60 4.05 -10.10
CA ARG A 110 10.88 5.31 -9.83
C ARG A 110 9.52 5.07 -9.18
N ASP A 111 8.74 4.12 -9.68
CA ASP A 111 7.44 3.77 -9.08
C ASP A 111 7.59 3.34 -7.62
N LEU A 112 8.63 2.57 -7.31
CA LEU A 112 8.93 2.09 -5.97
C LEU A 112 9.39 3.22 -5.06
N LEU A 113 10.24 4.14 -5.54
CA LEU A 113 10.65 5.31 -4.75
C LEU A 113 9.49 6.27 -4.46
N ASP A 114 8.60 6.47 -5.44
CA ASP A 114 7.43 7.33 -5.27
C ASP A 114 6.42 6.73 -4.29
N GLY A 115 6.22 5.41 -4.31
CA GLY A 115 5.33 4.69 -3.40
C GLY A 115 3.85 5.08 -3.50
N LYS A 116 3.44 5.74 -4.59
CA LYS A 116 2.06 6.24 -4.80
C LYS A 116 1.11 5.19 -5.35
N LYS A 117 1.63 4.14 -5.98
CA LYS A 117 0.82 3.06 -6.54
C LYS A 117 0.33 2.14 -5.42
N SER A 118 -0.78 1.44 -5.66
CA SER A 118 -1.32 0.49 -4.69
C SER A 118 -0.31 -0.63 -4.40
N LEU A 119 -0.39 -1.22 -3.20
CA LEU A 119 0.41 -2.39 -2.82
C LEU A 119 0.30 -3.51 -3.86
N ALA A 120 -0.91 -3.77 -4.35
CA ALA A 120 -1.16 -4.78 -5.37
C ALA A 120 -0.42 -4.45 -6.68
N THR A 121 -0.54 -3.22 -7.17
CA THR A 121 0.14 -2.77 -8.39
C THR A 121 1.65 -2.85 -8.28
N LEU A 122 2.24 -2.38 -7.17
CA LEU A 122 3.69 -2.44 -6.97
C LEU A 122 4.18 -3.90 -6.87
N THR A 123 3.44 -4.76 -6.18
CA THR A 123 3.78 -6.18 -6.03
C THR A 123 3.77 -6.90 -7.38
N THR A 124 2.73 -6.68 -8.19
CA THR A 124 2.63 -7.25 -9.56
C THR A 124 3.68 -6.65 -10.49
N ASN A 125 4.01 -5.35 -10.38
CA ASN A 125 5.05 -4.74 -11.20
C ASN A 125 6.43 -5.35 -10.91
N ILE A 126 6.76 -5.62 -9.63
CA ILE A 126 7.99 -6.35 -9.28
C ILE A 126 7.98 -7.75 -9.91
N ASN A 127 6.88 -8.51 -9.78
CA ASN A 127 6.79 -9.82 -10.40
C ASN A 127 6.98 -9.75 -11.93
N ARG A 128 6.28 -8.84 -12.59
CA ARG A 128 6.28 -8.72 -14.06
C ARG A 128 7.64 -8.28 -14.60
N PHE A 129 8.26 -7.27 -13.99
CA PHE A 129 9.44 -6.64 -14.58
C PHE A 129 10.75 -7.16 -13.97
N TYR A 130 10.79 -7.37 -12.65
CA TYR A 130 12.00 -7.78 -11.94
C TYR A 130 12.15 -9.31 -11.88
N GLU A 131 11.15 -10.04 -11.38
CA GLU A 131 11.19 -11.50 -11.30
C GLU A 131 11.03 -12.15 -12.67
N ARG A 132 10.17 -11.56 -13.51
CA ARG A 132 9.78 -12.06 -14.84
C ARG A 132 9.28 -13.51 -14.80
N SER A 133 8.66 -13.89 -13.68
CA SER A 133 7.96 -15.16 -13.57
C SER A 133 6.64 -15.12 -14.36
N ALA A 134 5.93 -16.25 -14.43
CA ALA A 134 4.60 -16.28 -15.03
C ALA A 134 3.69 -15.20 -14.39
N ASP A 135 3.16 -14.32 -15.23
CA ASP A 135 2.27 -13.24 -14.79
C ASP A 135 0.83 -13.74 -14.72
N ASP A 136 0.62 -14.75 -13.89
CA ASP A 136 -0.69 -15.34 -13.66
C ASP A 136 -1.35 -14.79 -12.38
N GLU A 137 -2.68 -14.76 -12.40
CA GLU A 137 -3.48 -14.19 -11.32
C GLU A 137 -3.27 -14.91 -9.98
N ALA A 138 -3.10 -16.23 -9.99
CA ALA A 138 -2.97 -17.02 -8.76
C ALA A 138 -1.63 -16.74 -8.07
N THR A 139 -0.54 -16.67 -8.84
CA THR A 139 0.80 -16.31 -8.35
C THR A 139 0.83 -14.88 -7.83
N ASN A 140 0.27 -13.93 -8.59
CA ASN A 140 0.17 -12.54 -8.16
C ASN A 140 -0.65 -12.39 -6.86
N ASN A 141 -1.78 -13.08 -6.73
CA ASN A 141 -2.59 -13.05 -5.52
C ASN A 141 -1.84 -13.56 -4.28
N LYS A 142 -0.97 -14.58 -4.43
CA LYS A 142 -0.12 -15.06 -3.33
C LYS A 142 0.91 -14.00 -2.92
N ARG A 143 1.62 -13.42 -3.89
CA ARG A 143 2.61 -12.35 -3.63
C ARG A 143 1.95 -11.14 -2.95
N ILE A 144 0.76 -10.74 -3.41
CA ILE A 144 -0.02 -9.63 -2.81
C ILE A 144 -0.43 -9.95 -1.38
N LYS A 145 -0.84 -11.20 -1.12
CA LYS A 145 -1.13 -11.64 0.25
C LYS A 145 0.12 -11.48 1.14
N TYR A 146 1.28 -11.97 0.71
CA TYR A 146 2.51 -11.83 1.50
C TYR A 146 2.96 -10.38 1.67
N ALA A 147 2.78 -9.54 0.64
CA ALA A 147 3.04 -8.11 0.75
C ALA A 147 2.12 -7.44 1.78
N THR A 148 0.85 -7.88 1.84
CA THR A 148 -0.13 -7.41 2.83
C THR A 148 0.25 -7.86 4.23
N ASP A 149 0.67 -9.12 4.38
CA ASP A 149 1.15 -9.66 5.66
C ASP A 149 2.38 -8.85 6.16
N ALA A 150 3.34 -8.57 5.27
CA ALA A 150 4.52 -7.75 5.59
C ALA A 150 4.16 -6.30 5.96
N LEU A 151 3.26 -5.67 5.19
CA LEU A 151 2.77 -4.31 5.49
C LEU A 151 2.11 -4.24 6.87
N ASN A 152 1.24 -5.20 7.18
CA ASN A 152 0.58 -5.29 8.48
C ASN A 152 1.57 -5.58 9.62
N ALA A 153 2.59 -6.40 9.35
CA ALA A 153 3.65 -6.73 10.29
C ALA A 153 4.46 -5.50 10.73
N MET A 154 4.56 -4.51 9.85
CA MET A 154 5.20 -3.21 10.10
C MET A 154 4.22 -2.19 10.68
N GLY A 155 2.94 -2.22 10.30
CA GLY A 155 1.90 -1.32 10.84
C GLY A 155 1.54 -1.55 12.32
N GLY A 156 1.84 -2.74 12.86
CA GLY A 156 1.77 -3.06 14.29
C GLY A 156 3.09 -2.85 15.06
N VAL A 157 4.13 -2.31 14.42
CA VAL A 157 5.47 -2.13 14.98
C VAL A 157 5.90 -0.68 14.71
N LYS A 158 6.04 0.14 15.76
CA LYS A 158 6.86 1.36 15.69
C LYS A 158 8.19 0.95 15.04
N ALA A 159 8.52 1.54 13.89
CA ALA A 159 9.72 1.24 13.11
C ALA A 159 10.89 0.86 14.02
N ALA A 160 11.44 -0.35 13.85
CA ALA A 160 12.52 -0.82 14.70
C ALA A 160 13.69 0.17 14.61
N PRO A 161 14.15 0.76 15.72
CA PRO A 161 15.40 1.52 15.71
C PRO A 161 16.56 0.58 15.36
N PRO A 162 17.67 1.10 14.81
CA PRO A 162 18.85 0.29 14.51
C PRO A 162 19.26 -0.50 15.76
N VAL A 163 19.50 -1.81 15.59
CA VAL A 163 19.91 -2.70 16.69
C VAL A 163 21.26 -2.24 17.21
N VAL A 164 21.25 -1.54 18.34
CA VAL A 164 22.41 -1.33 19.21
C VAL A 164 22.16 -2.14 20.47
N HIS A 165 23.05 -3.10 20.76
CA HIS A 165 22.93 -3.95 21.94
C HIS A 165 23.01 -3.12 23.23
N SER A 166 21.96 -3.13 24.06
CA SER A 166 22.02 -2.89 25.52
C SER A 166 20.72 -3.32 26.22
N ALA A 167 20.85 -3.71 27.49
CA ALA A 167 19.99 -4.60 28.26
C ALA A 167 18.57 -4.09 28.62
N ALA A 168 17.68 -5.06 28.86
CA ALA A 168 16.35 -4.95 29.50
C ALA A 168 16.46 -4.45 30.97
N PRO A 169 15.37 -4.05 31.70
CA PRO A 169 13.95 -4.43 31.51
C PRO A 169 12.87 -3.36 31.81
N ALA A 170 11.60 -3.62 31.45
CA ALA A 170 10.43 -3.59 32.35
C ALA A 170 9.08 -3.61 31.59
N ILE A 171 8.10 -4.20 32.28
CA ILE A 171 6.71 -4.54 31.95
C ILE A 171 5.80 -3.30 32.01
N VAL A 172 4.76 -3.18 31.16
CA VAL A 172 3.42 -2.61 31.51
C VAL A 172 2.34 -3.15 30.56
N ALA A 173 1.25 -3.63 31.16
CA ALA A 173 -0.01 -4.07 30.56
C ALA A 173 -0.94 -2.91 30.16
N GLY A 174 -1.94 -3.16 29.29
CA GLY A 174 -3.06 -2.22 29.15
C GLY A 174 -4.00 -2.51 27.99
N ALA A 175 -5.29 -2.59 28.28
CA ALA A 175 -6.38 -2.94 27.40
C ALA A 175 -7.05 -1.73 26.72
N ALA A 176 -7.82 -2.04 25.67
CA ALA A 176 -9.04 -1.36 25.21
C ALA A 176 -8.99 -0.01 24.45
N ALA A 177 -9.80 -0.02 23.38
CA ALA A 177 -10.71 1.03 22.88
C ALA A 177 -10.23 2.08 21.85
N GLY A 178 -11.18 2.39 20.94
CA GLY A 178 -11.21 3.55 20.04
C GLY A 178 -11.30 3.12 18.57
N ALA A 179 -12.46 3.00 17.89
CA ALA A 179 -13.61 3.90 17.89
C ALA A 179 -13.15 5.37 17.85
N GLY A 180 -12.62 5.80 16.71
CA GLY A 180 -12.16 7.17 16.55
C GLY A 180 -11.42 7.43 15.26
N LEU A 181 -12.15 7.51 14.15
CA LEU A 181 -11.84 8.51 13.13
C LEU A 181 -13.12 8.91 12.39
N LEU A 182 -13.95 9.67 13.11
CA LEU A 182 -14.87 10.61 12.49
C LEU A 182 -14.09 11.87 12.10
N SER A 183 -14.66 12.57 11.12
CA SER A 183 -14.49 14.00 10.86
C SER A 183 -13.09 14.49 10.53
N HIS A 184 -12.76 14.59 9.24
CA HIS A 184 -12.19 15.84 8.71
C HIS A 184 -12.45 15.92 7.20
N ILE A 185 -12.96 17.09 6.78
CA ILE A 185 -13.11 17.61 5.41
C ILE A 185 -14.38 17.16 4.68
N VAL A 186 -15.48 17.81 5.10
CA VAL A 186 -16.54 18.28 4.20
C VAL A 186 -15.89 19.14 3.11
N HIS A 187 -16.37 19.02 1.86
CA HIS A 187 -15.90 19.56 0.57
C HIS A 187 -15.10 18.57 -0.31
N GLY A 188 -15.82 17.54 -0.80
CA GLY A 188 -15.33 16.62 -1.85
C GLY A 188 -16.29 15.46 -2.14
N ALA A 189 -17.59 15.67 -1.91
CA ALA A 189 -18.63 14.66 -1.76
C ALA A 189 -18.97 13.92 -3.06
N ALA A 190 -18.63 12.62 -3.10
CA ALA A 190 -19.30 11.50 -3.79
C ALA A 190 -18.35 10.27 -3.78
N TRP A 191 -17.07 10.52 -4.06
CA TRP A 191 -16.07 9.47 -4.25
C TRP A 191 -15.65 8.75 -2.97
N ILE A 192 -15.64 9.45 -1.83
CA ILE A 192 -15.26 8.86 -0.54
C ILE A 192 -16.33 7.87 -0.05
N GLY A 193 -17.61 8.17 -0.27
CA GLY A 193 -18.70 7.24 0.05
C GLY A 193 -18.63 5.96 -0.79
N ILE A 194 -18.32 6.09 -2.09
CA ILE A 194 -18.10 4.96 -3.00
C ILE A 194 -16.86 4.16 -2.60
N ALA A 195 -15.78 4.82 -2.19
CA ALA A 195 -14.55 4.16 -1.75
C ALA A 195 -14.75 3.38 -0.44
N VAL A 196 -15.45 3.96 0.54
CA VAL A 196 -15.77 3.27 1.80
C VAL A 196 -16.73 2.09 1.56
N LEU A 197 -17.72 2.26 0.67
CA LEU A 197 -18.63 1.17 0.29
C LEU A 197 -17.89 0.06 -0.48
N ALA A 198 -16.98 0.39 -1.39
CA ALA A 198 -16.17 -0.56 -2.12
C ALA A 198 -15.23 -1.34 -1.17
N VAL A 199 -14.61 -0.67 -0.20
CA VAL A 199 -13.78 -1.32 0.82
C VAL A 199 -14.63 -2.25 1.71
N ALA A 200 -15.83 -1.83 2.12
CA ALA A 200 -16.74 -2.66 2.90
C ALA A 200 -17.23 -3.90 2.12
N ILE A 201 -17.54 -3.75 0.83
CA ILE A 201 -17.93 -4.85 -0.06
C ILE A 201 -16.76 -5.81 -0.28
N ILE A 202 -15.55 -5.30 -0.53
CA ILE A 202 -14.34 -6.11 -0.70
C ILE A 202 -14.02 -6.86 0.60
N ALA A 203 -14.15 -6.22 1.77
CA ALA A 203 -13.97 -6.87 3.06
C ALA A 203 -15.03 -7.96 3.31
N ALA A 204 -16.29 -7.73 2.95
CA ALA A 204 -17.36 -8.72 3.05
C ALA A 204 -17.14 -9.91 2.11
N ILE A 205 -16.67 -9.67 0.87
CA ILE A 205 -16.31 -10.72 -0.10
C ILE A 205 -15.09 -11.50 0.39
N ALA A 206 -14.07 -10.84 0.93
CA ALA A 206 -12.89 -11.48 1.50
C ALA A 206 -13.24 -12.33 2.72
N ALA A 207 -14.12 -11.85 3.59
CA ALA A 207 -14.63 -12.60 4.74
C ALA A 207 -15.47 -13.82 4.29
N ALA A 208 -16.32 -13.67 3.27
CA ALA A 208 -17.08 -14.77 2.67
C ALA A 208 -16.18 -15.80 1.99
N ALA A 209 -15.14 -15.38 1.27
CA ALA A 209 -14.16 -16.26 0.65
C ALA A 209 -13.31 -17.01 1.70
N THR A 210 -13.01 -16.36 2.84
CA THR A 210 -12.30 -16.98 3.96
C THR A 210 -13.18 -18.00 4.68
N ALA A 211 -14.47 -17.70 4.89
CA ALA A 211 -15.45 -18.64 5.42
C ALA A 211 -15.66 -19.85 4.48
N LEU A 212 -15.72 -19.63 3.17
CA LEU A 212 -15.78 -20.69 2.15
C LEU A 212 -14.52 -21.58 2.14
N ARG A 213 -13.34 -21.01 2.41
CA ARG A 213 -12.09 -21.76 2.54
C ARG A 213 -12.02 -22.58 3.83
N GLN A 214 -12.62 -22.09 4.92
CA GLN A 214 -12.71 -22.80 6.20
C GLN A 214 -13.80 -23.89 6.19
N ALA A 215 -14.82 -23.79 5.33
CA ALA A 215 -15.90 -24.79 5.19
C ALA A 215 -15.49 -26.09 4.47
N LYS A 216 -14.19 -26.31 4.19
CA LYS A 216 -13.68 -27.57 3.62
C LYS A 216 -13.62 -28.75 4.62
N THR A 217 -14.17 -28.59 5.82
CA THR A 217 -14.40 -29.69 6.77
C THR A 217 -15.89 -30.01 6.78
N VAL A 218 -16.23 -31.23 6.35
CA VAL A 218 -17.59 -31.68 5.99
C VAL A 218 -18.51 -31.74 7.21
N SER A 219 -19.35 -30.71 7.41
CA SER A 219 -20.69 -30.80 8.03
C SER A 219 -21.60 -29.57 7.84
N THR A 220 -21.19 -28.52 7.10
CA THR A 220 -21.93 -27.25 7.15
C THR A 220 -22.14 -26.57 5.79
N LEU A 221 -22.36 -27.33 4.70
CA LEU A 221 -22.67 -26.69 3.41
C LEU A 221 -23.98 -25.90 3.49
N ASP A 222 -25.00 -26.45 4.15
CA ASP A 222 -26.29 -25.76 4.34
C ASP A 222 -26.17 -24.54 5.27
N SER A 223 -25.36 -24.61 6.33
CA SER A 223 -25.10 -23.47 7.20
C SER A 223 -24.27 -22.39 6.52
N ALA A 224 -23.33 -22.76 5.63
CA ALA A 224 -22.58 -21.81 4.82
C ALA A 224 -23.48 -21.12 3.77
N VAL A 225 -24.43 -21.85 3.18
CA VAL A 225 -25.43 -21.27 2.26
C VAL A 225 -26.38 -20.34 3.02
N ALA A 226 -26.81 -20.70 4.23
CA ALA A 226 -27.64 -19.84 5.07
C ALA A 226 -26.89 -18.56 5.48
N ASP A 227 -25.62 -18.67 5.87
CA ASP A 227 -24.77 -17.52 6.21
C ASP A 227 -24.51 -16.60 5.01
N LEU A 228 -24.28 -17.16 3.82
CA LEU A 228 -24.15 -16.38 2.58
C LEU A 228 -25.44 -15.65 2.21
N LYS A 229 -26.61 -16.29 2.39
CA LYS A 229 -27.91 -15.63 2.17
C LYS A 229 -28.15 -14.50 3.16
N ALA A 230 -27.82 -14.70 4.44
CA ALA A 230 -27.95 -13.66 5.46
C ALA A 230 -27.03 -12.46 5.17
N LYS A 231 -25.79 -12.72 4.73
CA LYS A 231 -24.85 -11.68 4.31
C LYS A 231 -25.31 -10.94 3.05
N ALA A 232 -25.87 -11.64 2.07
CA ALA A 232 -26.43 -11.01 0.88
C ALA A 232 -27.59 -10.06 1.23
N LEU A 233 -28.48 -10.46 2.15
CA LEU A 233 -29.57 -9.61 2.65
C LEU A 233 -29.04 -8.39 3.42
N ALA A 234 -27.99 -8.56 4.23
CA ALA A 234 -27.36 -7.45 4.94
C ALA A 234 -26.71 -6.43 3.96
N VAL A 235 -26.10 -6.93 2.87
CA VAL A 235 -25.54 -6.06 1.81
C VAL A 235 -26.64 -5.28 1.10
N GLU A 236 -27.77 -5.89 0.76
CA GLU A 236 -28.89 -5.18 0.14
C GLU A 236 -29.52 -4.15 1.09
N ALA A 237 -29.65 -4.46 2.38
CA ALA A 237 -30.12 -3.48 3.38
C ALA A 237 -29.16 -2.29 3.55
N ALA A 238 -27.84 -2.54 3.54
CA ALA A 238 -26.83 -1.49 3.58
C ALA A 238 -26.85 -0.62 2.30
N LYS A 239 -27.10 -1.23 1.14
CA LYS A 239 -27.27 -0.53 -0.13
C LYS A 239 -28.50 0.38 -0.11
N ALA A 240 -29.64 -0.10 0.38
CA ALA A 240 -30.85 0.72 0.51
C ALA A 240 -30.63 1.93 1.44
N THR A 241 -29.94 1.73 2.58
CA THR A 241 -29.58 2.80 3.51
C THR A 241 -28.66 3.84 2.86
N THR A 242 -27.71 3.38 2.05
CA THR A 242 -26.79 4.25 1.32
C THR A 242 -27.53 5.09 0.27
N ILE A 243 -28.42 4.48 -0.51
CA ILE A 243 -29.25 5.18 -1.49
C ILE A 243 -30.08 6.28 -0.80
N ALA A 244 -30.70 5.98 0.33
CA ALA A 244 -31.45 6.98 1.11
C ALA A 244 -30.56 8.14 1.59
N SER A 245 -29.33 7.87 2.01
CA SER A 245 -28.39 8.92 2.42
C SER A 245 -27.94 9.80 1.25
N ILE A 246 -27.77 9.23 0.06
CA ILE A 246 -27.42 9.98 -1.16
C ILE A 246 -28.58 10.90 -1.54
N SER A 247 -29.81 10.40 -1.58
CA SER A 247 -31.00 11.20 -1.91
C SER A 247 -31.25 12.34 -0.91
N ALA A 248 -30.99 12.11 0.37
CA ALA A 248 -31.05 13.17 1.38
C ALA A 248 -30.02 14.28 1.11
N GLU A 249 -28.81 13.91 0.68
CA GLU A 249 -27.75 14.88 0.40
C GLU A 249 -27.95 15.63 -0.92
N GLU A 250 -28.49 14.98 -1.94
CA GLU A 250 -28.94 15.64 -3.17
C GLU A 250 -30.00 16.71 -2.87
N THR A 251 -30.90 16.44 -1.93
CA THR A 251 -31.93 17.41 -1.48
C THR A 251 -31.28 18.62 -0.80
N LYS A 252 -30.26 18.42 0.04
CA LYS A 252 -29.51 19.52 0.67
C LYS A 252 -28.74 20.36 -0.34
N VAL A 253 -28.11 19.71 -1.34
CA VAL A 253 -27.39 20.40 -2.42
C VAL A 253 -28.36 21.22 -3.28
N ALA A 254 -29.53 20.68 -3.59
CA ALA A 254 -30.57 21.42 -4.31
C ALA A 254 -31.04 22.65 -3.53
N ALA A 255 -31.27 22.52 -2.22
CA ALA A 255 -31.63 23.64 -1.35
C ALA A 255 -30.52 24.70 -1.29
N ALA A 256 -29.25 24.30 -1.15
CA ALA A 256 -28.11 25.22 -1.15
C ALA A 256 -27.98 25.99 -2.48
N LYS A 257 -28.19 25.32 -3.62
CA LYS A 257 -28.20 25.98 -4.94
C LYS A 257 -29.32 27.01 -5.06
N ALA A 258 -30.51 26.72 -4.53
CA ALA A 258 -31.63 27.67 -4.52
C ALA A 258 -31.32 28.93 -3.69
N VAL A 259 -30.64 28.79 -2.55
CA VAL A 259 -30.18 29.93 -1.73
C VAL A 259 -29.16 30.78 -2.49
N VAL A 260 -28.17 30.16 -3.13
CA VAL A 260 -27.15 30.89 -3.93
C VAL A 260 -27.80 31.65 -5.10
N ALA A 261 -28.75 31.03 -5.80
CA ALA A 261 -29.48 31.69 -6.87
C ALA A 261 -30.34 32.88 -6.38
N GLY A 262 -30.93 32.79 -5.19
CA GLY A 262 -31.68 33.88 -4.57
C GLY A 262 -30.81 35.04 -4.08
N VAL A 263 -29.54 34.80 -3.73
CA VAL A 263 -28.58 35.85 -3.33
C VAL A 263 -28.10 36.66 -4.54
N GLN A 264 -27.99 36.06 -5.72
CA GLN A 264 -27.58 36.76 -6.95
C GLN A 264 -28.63 37.72 -7.52
N THR A 265 -29.92 37.49 -7.25
CA THR A 265 -31.01 38.38 -7.70
C THR A 265 -31.25 39.58 -6.78
N ALA A 266 -30.62 39.61 -5.60
CA ALA A 266 -30.73 40.69 -4.61
C ALA A 266 -29.55 41.67 -4.63
N ALA A 267 -28.74 41.71 -5.69
CA ALA A 267 -27.73 42.75 -5.87
C ALA A 267 -28.41 44.11 -6.11
N PRO A 268 -28.23 45.13 -5.25
CA PRO A 268 -28.93 46.40 -5.38
C PRO A 268 -28.40 47.18 -6.58
N ALA A 269 -29.29 47.52 -7.51
CA ALA A 269 -29.05 48.54 -8.51
C ALA A 269 -28.91 49.91 -7.83
N SER A 270 -27.68 50.29 -7.47
CA SER A 270 -27.35 51.66 -7.06
C SER A 270 -25.95 52.01 -7.53
N ALA A 271 -25.83 52.23 -8.85
CA ALA A 271 -24.74 53.03 -9.39
C ALA A 271 -25.19 54.50 -9.33
N ALA A 272 -25.07 55.11 -8.15
CA ALA A 272 -25.16 56.55 -8.02
C ALA A 272 -23.95 57.18 -8.72
N SER A 273 -24.21 57.91 -9.79
CA SER A 273 -23.25 58.72 -10.54
C SER A 273 -22.58 59.74 -9.61
N LEU A 274 -21.26 59.65 -9.49
CA LEU A 274 -20.46 60.66 -8.80
C LEU A 274 -20.52 62.00 -9.56
N PRO A 275 -20.73 63.14 -8.87
CA PRO A 275 -20.75 64.44 -9.52
C PRO A 275 -19.35 64.82 -10.02
N ILE A 276 -19.26 65.15 -11.31
CA ILE A 276 -18.07 65.68 -11.95
C ILE A 276 -17.82 67.09 -11.39
N VAL A 277 -16.71 67.27 -10.66
CA VAL A 277 -16.24 68.58 -10.21
C VAL A 277 -15.35 69.18 -11.30
N PRO A 278 -15.70 70.33 -11.90
CA PRO A 278 -14.84 70.98 -12.89
C PRO A 278 -13.60 71.62 -12.24
N PRO A 279 -12.45 71.66 -12.93
CA PRO A 279 -11.22 72.20 -12.40
C PRO A 279 -11.28 73.73 -12.24
N THR A 280 -10.78 74.21 -11.11
CA THR A 280 -10.64 75.63 -10.77
C THR A 280 -9.59 76.30 -11.65
N PRO A 281 -9.85 77.51 -12.22
CA PRO A 281 -8.86 78.21 -13.02
C PRO A 281 -7.72 78.77 -12.15
N ALA A 282 -6.49 78.57 -12.60
CA ALA A 282 -5.29 79.13 -11.99
C ALA A 282 -5.30 80.67 -12.09
N LYS A 283 -5.07 81.34 -10.96
CA LYS A 283 -4.71 82.77 -10.94
C LYS A 283 -3.23 82.89 -11.31
N GLY A 284 -2.93 83.84 -12.20
CA GLY A 284 -1.60 84.11 -12.73
C GLY A 284 -0.64 84.79 -11.78
#